data_AF-A0A951N6L9-F1
#
_entry.id   AF-A0A951N6L9-F1
#
_cell.length_a   1.000
_cell.length_b   1.000
_cell.length_c   1.000
_cell.angle_alpha   90.00
_cell.angle_beta   90.00
_cell.angle_gamma   90.00
#
_symmetry.space_group_name_H-M   'P 1'
#
loop_
_entity.id
_entity.type
_entity.pdbx_description
1 polymer ?
#
loop_
_entity_poly.entity_id
_entity_poly.type
_entity_poly.pdbx_seq_one_letter_code
_entity_poly.pdbx_strand_id
1 'polypeptide(L)'
;AVAGEDVIRAGKMFEKMGQSIGAQVPILGVVENMSWFEAPNGERHYLFGEGGGQRIAGTFGVPLLGQVPREMGITQGGDSGIPIMVSHPHSPVGAVYGEIAGGVARRIATLAMESGA
;
A
#
# COMPACT_ATOMS: atom_id res chain seq x y z
N ALA A 1 -14.56 -8.78 -5.34
CA ALA A 1 -13.51 -8.93 -6.36
C ALA A 1 -12.47 -9.91 -5.82
N VAL A 2 -11.98 -10.84 -6.64
CA VAL A 2 -11.06 -11.92 -6.23
C VAL A 2 -9.86 -11.37 -5.44
N ALA A 3 -9.23 -10.30 -5.94
CA ALA A 3 -8.10 -9.66 -5.28
C ALA A 3 -8.41 -9.20 -3.84
N GLY A 4 -9.60 -8.66 -3.59
CA GLY A 4 -9.97 -8.20 -2.24
C GLY A 4 -10.16 -9.34 -1.25
N GLU A 5 -10.74 -10.46 -1.70
CA GLU A 5 -10.91 -11.65 -0.86
C GLU A 5 -9.56 -12.29 -0.50
N ASP A 6 -8.61 -12.30 -1.45
CA ASP A 6 -7.26 -12.79 -1.22
C ASP A 6 -6.49 -11.91 -0.22
N VAL A 7 -6.63 -10.58 -0.31
CA VAL A 7 -6.04 -9.67 0.69
C VAL A 7 -6.62 -9.91 2.08
N ILE A 8 -7.94 -10.11 2.19
CA ILE A 8 -8.57 -10.43 3.48
C ILE A 8 -8.06 -11.77 4.02
N ARG A 9 -7.92 -12.79 3.17
CA ARG A 9 -7.37 -14.10 3.55
C ARG A 9 -5.92 -13.96 4.04
N ALA A 10 -5.09 -13.19 3.34
CA ALA A 10 -3.71 -12.91 3.71
C ALA A 10 -3.60 -12.16 5.04
N GLY A 11 -4.41 -11.11 5.26
CA GLY A 11 -4.42 -10.39 6.54
C GLY A 11 -4.76 -11.30 7.72
N LYS A 12 -5.80 -12.14 7.59
CA LYS A 12 -6.17 -13.14 8.60
C LYS A 12 -5.06 -14.18 8.85
N MET A 13 -4.26 -14.51 7.83
CA MET A 13 -3.12 -15.40 7.98
C MET A 13 -2.04 -14.76 8.87
N PHE A 14 -1.73 -13.48 8.69
CA PHE A 14 -0.76 -12.77 9.53
C PHE A 14 -1.22 -12.67 11.00
N GLU A 15 -2.51 -12.40 11.24
CA GLU A 15 -3.08 -12.41 12.60
C GLU A 15 -2.89 -13.76 13.29
N LYS A 16 -3.17 -14.87 12.58
CA LYS A 16 -2.99 -16.23 13.09
C LYS A 16 -1.51 -16.59 13.26
N MET A 17 -0.64 -16.15 12.36
CA MET A 17 0.78 -16.42 12.42
C MET A 17 1.40 -15.86 13.69
N GLY A 18 1.06 -14.62 14.06
CA GLY A 18 1.55 -14.02 15.31
C GLY A 18 1.21 -14.85 16.55
N GLN A 19 0.01 -15.45 16.57
CA GLN A 19 -0.39 -16.39 17.64
C GLN A 19 0.45 -17.67 17.60
N SER A 20 0.76 -18.20 16.41
CA SER A 20 1.50 -19.45 16.25
C SER A 20 2.98 -19.34 16.61
N ILE A 21 3.63 -18.21 16.34
CA ILE A 21 5.07 -18.01 16.63
C ILE A 21 5.31 -17.28 17.96
N GLY A 22 4.24 -16.96 18.71
CA GLY A 22 4.34 -16.27 19.99
C GLY A 22 4.90 -14.84 19.89
N ALA A 23 4.80 -14.20 18.73
CA ALA A 23 5.31 -12.86 18.48
C ALA A 23 4.25 -11.97 17.82
N GLN A 24 4.24 -10.68 18.14
CA GLN A 24 3.29 -9.74 17.54
C GLN A 24 3.68 -9.47 16.08
N VAL A 25 2.77 -9.73 15.15
CA VAL A 25 2.92 -9.41 13.72
C VAL A 25 1.82 -8.43 13.33
N PRO A 26 2.00 -7.12 13.59
CA PRO A 26 0.95 -6.14 13.35
C PRO A 26 0.80 -5.85 11.85
N ILE A 27 -0.45 -5.75 11.39
CA ILE A 27 -0.74 -5.19 10.07
C ILE A 27 -0.57 -3.66 10.17
N LEU A 28 0.37 -3.11 9.42
CA LEU A 28 0.66 -1.67 9.48
C LEU A 28 -0.37 -0.83 8.71
N GLY A 29 -0.93 -1.39 7.64
CA GLY A 29 -1.90 -0.69 6.80
C GLY A 29 -2.09 -1.39 5.46
N VAL A 30 -2.93 -0.79 4.62
CA VAL A 30 -3.22 -1.28 3.26
C VAL A 30 -2.61 -0.31 2.26
N VAL A 31 -2.05 -0.83 1.17
CA VAL A 31 -1.68 -0.06 -0.02
C VAL A 31 -2.53 -0.56 -1.18
N GLU A 32 -3.24 0.33 -1.85
CA GLU A 32 -4.04 -0.03 -3.02
C GLU A 32 -3.21 0.23 -4.29
N ASN A 33 -2.69 -0.85 -4.88
CA ASN A 33 -1.94 -0.78 -6.12
C ASN A 33 -2.88 -0.70 -7.35
N MET A 34 -2.40 -0.11 -8.45
CA MET A 34 -3.14 0.06 -9.70
C MET A 34 -4.51 0.73 -9.51
N SER A 35 -4.55 1.73 -8.63
CA SER A 35 -5.78 2.38 -8.16
C SER A 35 -6.47 3.23 -9.23
N TRP A 36 -5.71 3.96 -10.05
CA TRP A 36 -6.22 4.65 -11.24
C TRP A 36 -5.18 4.69 -12.35
N PHE A 37 -5.61 5.03 -13.56
CA PHE A 37 -4.75 5.45 -14.65
C PHE A 37 -5.01 6.93 -14.95
N GLU A 38 -3.96 7.74 -15.09
CA GLU A 38 -4.08 9.16 -15.43
C GLU A 38 -3.82 9.34 -16.93
N ALA A 39 -4.83 9.84 -17.65
CA ALA A 39 -4.71 10.14 -19.07
C ALA A 39 -3.91 11.44 -19.29
N PRO A 40 -3.36 11.68 -20.50
CA PRO A 40 -2.57 12.88 -20.79
C PRO A 40 -3.30 14.22 -20.58
N ASN A 41 -4.64 14.19 -20.54
CA ASN A 41 -5.49 15.34 -20.22
C ASN A 41 -5.65 15.59 -18.70
N GLY A 42 -4.99 14.79 -17.85
CA GLY A 42 -5.09 14.84 -16.40
C GLY A 42 -6.31 14.12 -15.81
N GLU A 43 -7.13 13.47 -16.64
CA GLU A 43 -8.30 12.72 -16.17
C GLU A 43 -7.89 11.39 -15.52
N ARG A 44 -8.50 11.08 -14.38
CA ARG A 44 -8.27 9.81 -13.68
C ARG A 44 -9.34 8.80 -14.05
N HIS A 45 -8.90 7.64 -14.51
CA HIS A 45 -9.76 6.52 -14.88
C HIS A 45 -9.59 5.36 -13.88
N TYR A 46 -10.69 4.98 -13.25
CA TYR A 46 -10.74 3.91 -12.26
C TYR A 46 -11.22 2.60 -12.89
N LEU A 47 -10.30 1.92 -13.59
CA LEU A 47 -10.59 0.72 -14.39
C LEU A 47 -11.19 -0.43 -13.57
N PHE A 48 -10.92 -0.48 -12.27
CA PHE A 48 -11.33 -1.57 -11.38
C PHE A 48 -12.27 -1.11 -10.25
N GLY A 49 -12.86 0.08 -10.41
CA GLY A 49 -13.66 0.74 -9.38
C GLY A 49 -12.82 1.39 -8.30
N GLU A 50 -13.50 1.92 -7.27
CA GLU A 50 -12.90 2.76 -6.23
C GLU A 50 -13.19 2.24 -4.82
N GLY A 51 -12.32 2.61 -3.88
CA GLY A 51 -12.52 2.38 -2.44
C GLY A 51 -12.40 0.93 -2.00
N GLY A 52 -11.79 0.05 -2.81
CA GLY A 52 -11.49 -1.32 -2.41
C GLY A 52 -10.52 -1.35 -1.24
N GLY A 53 -9.40 -0.62 -1.37
CA GLY A 53 -8.39 -0.46 -0.34
C GLY A 53 -8.96 0.09 0.97
N GLN A 54 -9.79 1.13 0.89
CA GLN A 54 -10.40 1.75 2.08
C GLN A 54 -11.31 0.77 2.85
N ARG A 55 -12.11 -0.03 2.13
CA ARG A 55 -12.98 -1.05 2.76
C ARG A 55 -12.17 -2.16 3.43
N ILE A 56 -11.09 -2.61 2.80
CA ILE A 56 -10.20 -3.63 3.36
C ILE A 56 -9.48 -3.08 4.58
N ALA A 57 -8.96 -1.85 4.50
CA ALA A 57 -8.33 -1.16 5.62
C ALA A 57 -9.27 -1.08 6.83
N GLY A 58 -10.54 -0.74 6.59
CA GLY A 58 -11.60 -0.76 7.60
C GLY A 58 -11.85 -2.13 8.23
N THR A 59 -11.77 -3.21 7.46
CA THR A 59 -11.93 -4.60 7.97
C THR A 59 -10.92 -4.95 9.05
N PHE A 60 -9.68 -4.45 8.93
CA PHE A 60 -8.61 -4.71 9.88
C PHE A 60 -8.40 -3.58 10.89
N GLY A 61 -9.16 -2.48 10.81
CA GLY A 61 -8.96 -1.31 11.67
C GLY A 61 -7.60 -0.63 11.48
N VAL A 62 -7.04 -0.69 10.26
CA VAL A 62 -5.73 -0.13 9.91
C VAL A 62 -5.87 0.99 8.88
N PRO A 63 -4.89 1.90 8.73
CA PRO A 63 -4.98 2.96 7.74
C PRO A 63 -4.81 2.44 6.30
N LEU A 64 -5.43 3.12 5.35
CA LEU A 64 -5.00 3.11 3.96
C LEU A 64 -3.76 4.01 3.86
N LEU A 65 -2.59 3.42 3.61
CA LEU A 65 -1.30 4.11 3.58
C LEU A 65 -1.09 4.89 2.29
N GLY A 66 -1.75 4.48 1.21
CA GLY A 66 -1.71 5.17 -0.06
C GLY A 66 -2.32 4.36 -1.18
N GLN A 67 -2.50 5.03 -2.30
CA GLN A 67 -3.04 4.48 -3.54
C GLN A 67 -2.04 4.76 -4.65
N VAL A 68 -1.54 3.71 -5.30
CA VAL A 68 -0.51 3.81 -6.34
C VAL A 68 -1.20 3.75 -7.71
N PRO A 69 -1.03 4.75 -8.59
CA PRO A 69 -1.59 4.69 -9.92
C PRO A 69 -0.86 3.66 -10.78
N ARG A 70 -1.51 3.26 -11.87
CA ARG A 70 -0.89 2.45 -12.91
C ARG A 70 -0.12 3.36 -13.86
N GLU A 71 1.20 3.39 -13.71
CA GLU A 71 2.11 4.17 -14.55
C GLU A 71 3.18 3.27 -15.19
N MET A 72 3.51 3.50 -16.47
CA MET A 72 4.52 2.70 -17.18
C MET A 72 5.91 2.78 -16.54
N GLY A 73 6.28 3.93 -15.98
CA GLY A 73 7.57 4.11 -15.33
C GLY A 73 7.81 3.16 -14.15
N ILE A 74 6.73 2.71 -13.48
CA ILE A 74 6.81 1.72 -12.40
C ILE A 74 7.25 0.37 -12.96
N THR A 75 6.59 -0.11 -14.02
CA THR A 75 6.91 -1.39 -14.66
C THR A 75 8.30 -1.36 -15.29
N GLN A 76 8.63 -0.30 -16.04
CA GLN A 76 9.96 -0.15 -16.64
C GLN A 76 11.07 -0.11 -15.59
N GLY A 77 10.83 0.54 -14.45
CA GLY A 77 11.78 0.56 -13.34
C GLY A 77 11.96 -0.82 -12.69
N GLY A 78 10.89 -1.61 -12.62
CA GLY A 78 10.94 -3.01 -12.20
C GLY A 78 11.76 -3.89 -13.14
N ASP A 79 11.51 -3.79 -14.45
CA ASP A 79 12.19 -4.60 -15.47
C ASP A 79 13.67 -4.24 -15.62
N SER A 80 14.00 -2.95 -15.53
CA SER A 80 15.39 -2.46 -15.63
C SER A 80 16.18 -2.56 -14.33
N GLY A 81 15.52 -2.82 -13.20
CA GLY A 81 16.13 -2.81 -11.87
C GLY A 81 16.44 -1.41 -11.33
N ILE A 82 15.96 -0.34 -11.98
CA ILE A 82 16.13 1.05 -11.54
C ILE A 82 14.75 1.63 -11.20
N PRO A 83 14.36 1.66 -9.91
CA PRO A 83 13.04 2.12 -9.49
C PRO A 83 12.71 3.53 -9.98
N ILE A 84 11.42 3.81 -10.21
CA ILE A 84 10.96 5.13 -10.68
C ILE A 84 11.35 6.28 -9.76
N MET A 85 11.42 6.04 -8.44
CA MET A 85 11.90 6.99 -7.45
C MET A 85 13.39 7.37 -7.61
N VAL A 86 14.19 6.53 -8.28
CA VAL A 86 15.61 6.79 -8.57
C VAL A 86 15.76 7.43 -9.94
N SER A 87 15.10 6.87 -10.97
CA SER A 87 15.21 7.38 -12.34
C SER A 87 14.47 8.71 -12.54
N HIS A 88 13.36 8.92 -11.83
CA HIS A 88 12.49 10.11 -11.91
C HIS A 88 12.10 10.57 -10.49
N PRO A 89 13.04 11.14 -9.73
CA PRO A 89 12.85 11.48 -8.31
C PRO A 89 11.77 12.54 -8.04
N HIS A 90 11.40 13.31 -9.07
CA HIS A 90 10.35 14.33 -9.00
C HIS A 90 9.03 13.90 -9.67
N SER A 91 8.89 12.61 -10.02
CA SER A 91 7.64 12.08 -10.57
C SER A 91 6.50 12.15 -9.52
N PRO A 92 5.25 12.38 -9.95
CA PRO A 92 4.09 12.30 -9.05
C PRO A 92 4.00 10.97 -8.30
N VAL A 93 4.34 9.85 -8.96
CA VAL A 93 4.40 8.52 -8.34
C VAL A 93 5.51 8.41 -7.30
N GLY A 94 6.67 9.05 -7.51
CA GLY A 94 7.72 9.13 -6.51
C GLY A 94 7.22 9.76 -5.20
N ALA A 95 6.40 10.81 -5.30
CA ALA A 95 5.77 11.43 -4.14
C ALA A 95 4.80 10.47 -3.41
N VAL A 96 3.98 9.72 -4.17
CA VAL A 96 3.07 8.69 -3.60
C VAL A 96 3.85 7.64 -2.80
N TYR A 97 4.96 7.11 -3.33
CA TYR A 97 5.79 6.16 -2.58
C TYR A 97 6.41 6.79 -1.32
N GLY A 98 6.83 8.06 -1.39
CA GLY A 98 7.30 8.81 -0.23
C GLY A 98 6.25 8.97 0.85
N GLU A 99 5.01 9.27 0.49
CA GLU A 99 3.87 9.36 1.40
C GLU A 99 3.58 8.02 2.09
N ILE A 100 3.55 6.92 1.32
CA ILE A 100 3.37 5.56 1.83
C ILE A 100 4.48 5.23 2.84
N ALA A 101 5.75 5.48 2.48
CA ALA A 101 6.89 5.23 3.36
C ALA A 101 6.80 6.04 4.66
N GLY A 102 6.41 7.31 4.57
CA GLY A 102 6.15 8.15 5.74
C GLY A 102 4.99 7.61 6.59
N GLY A 103 3.92 7.08 5.97
CA GLY A 103 2.81 6.43 6.64
C GLY A 103 3.24 5.18 7.42
N VAL A 104 4.06 4.34 6.79
CA VAL A 104 4.66 3.15 7.43
C VAL A 104 5.51 3.56 8.63
N ALA A 105 6.41 4.52 8.46
CA ALA A 105 7.29 4.99 9.54
C ALA A 105 6.49 5.54 10.74
N ARG A 106 5.45 6.35 10.48
CA ARG A 106 4.53 6.84 11.52
C ARG A 106 3.83 5.68 12.23
N ARG A 107 3.33 4.69 11.50
CA ARG A 107 2.63 3.56 12.12
C ARG A 107 3.55 2.75 13.02
N ILE A 108 4.78 2.50 12.58
CA ILE A 108 5.79 1.81 13.40
C ILE A 108 6.07 2.60 14.67
N ALA A 109 6.27 3.91 14.56
CA ALA A 109 6.51 4.77 15.73
C ALA A 109 5.34 4.73 16.72
N THR A 110 4.09 4.82 16.25
CA THR A 110 2.89 4.71 17.10
C THR A 110 2.83 3.36 17.81
N LEU A 111 3.07 2.26 17.09
CA LEU A 111 3.03 0.92 17.67
C LEU A 111 4.15 0.69 18.69
N ALA A 112 5.35 1.22 18.44
CA ALA A 112 6.47 1.17 19.40
C ALA A 112 6.11 1.88 20.71
N MET A 113 5.50 3.07 20.61
CA MET A 113 5.04 3.82 21.79
C MET A 113 3.93 3.08 22.55
N GLU A 114 2.98 2.45 21.85
CA GLU A 114 1.90 1.66 22.46
C GLU A 114 2.40 0.37 23.14
N SER A 115 3.50 -0.21 22.65
CA SER A 115 4.10 -1.43 23.19
C SER A 115 5.09 -1.18 24.34
N GLY A 116 5.27 0.08 24.76
CA GLY A 116 6.14 0.45 25.88
C GLY A 116 7.64 0.26 25.61
N ALA A 117 8.03 0.26 24.33
CA ALA A 117 9.42 0.24 23.89
C ALA A 117 10.03 1.65 23.85
#